data_AF-A0AAV3IS72-F1
#
_entry.id   AF-A0AAV3IS72-F1
#
_cell.length_a   1.000
_cell.length_b   1.000
_cell.length_c   1.000
_cell.angle_alpha   90.00
_cell.angle_beta   90.00
_cell.angle_gamma   90.00
#
_symmetry.space_group_name_H-M   'P 1'
#
loop_
_entity.id
_entity.type
_entity.pdbx_description
1 polymer ?
#
loop_
_entity_poly.entity_id
_entity_poly.type
_entity_poly.pdbx_seq_one_letter_code
_entity_poly.pdbx_strand_id
1 'polypeptide(L)' 'MKVADVARATGMSKTTLHKLYNGQSTRIDFETLEKLCVLLNVDVGDLLKFKPDE' A
#
# COMPACT_ATOMS: atom_id res chain seq x y z
N MET A 1 -1.02 12.01 5.17
CA MET A 1 -0.49 12.00 3.79
C MET A 1 -1.66 11.72 2.84
N LYS A 2 -1.81 12.44 1.71
CA LYS A 2 -2.91 12.17 0.76
C LYS A 2 -2.50 11.08 -0.22
N VAL A 3 -3.46 10.31 -0.74
CA VAL A 3 -3.22 9.30 -1.80
C VAL A 3 -2.49 9.91 -3.02
N ALA A 4 -2.75 11.18 -3.32
CA ALA A 4 -2.07 11.90 -4.40
C ALA A 4 -0.57 12.15 -4.13
N ASP A 5 -0.16 12.29 -2.87
CA ASP A 5 1.25 12.46 -2.50
C ASP A 5 1.99 11.13 -2.62
N VAL A 6 1.36 10.05 -2.15
CA VAL A 6 1.86 8.68 -2.31
C VAL A 6 2.01 8.33 -3.78
N ALA A 7 1.01 8.61 -4.62
CA ALA A 7 1.06 8.35 -6.06
C ALA A 7 2.24 9.06 -6.74
N ARG A 8 2.52 10.31 -6.36
CA ARG A 8 3.66 11.07 -6.89
C ARG A 8 5.01 10.51 -6.42
N ALA A 9 5.09 10.07 -5.17
CA ALA A 9 6.32 9.55 -4.59
C ALA A 9 6.66 8.12 -5.05
N THR A 10 5.66 7.27 -5.22
CA THR A 10 5.86 5.85 -5.58
C THR A 10 5.75 5.57 -7.09
N GLY A 11 5.25 6.53 -7.86
CA GLY A 11 4.94 6.36 -9.29
C GLY A 11 3.73 5.47 -9.57
N MET A 12 2.96 5.12 -8.53
CA MET A 12 1.80 4.25 -8.66
C MET A 12 0.56 5.01 -9.14
N SER A 13 -0.33 4.29 -9.83
CA SER A 13 -1.62 4.86 -10.23
C SER A 13 -2.47 5.20 -8.98
N LYS A 14 -3.16 6.35 -9.02
CA LYS A 14 -4.10 6.74 -7.95
C LYS A 14 -5.17 5.68 -7.72
N THR A 15 -5.61 4.99 -8.77
CA THR A 15 -6.61 3.92 -8.72
C THR A 15 -6.10 2.71 -7.93
N THR A 16 -4.84 2.31 -8.15
CA THR A 16 -4.20 1.21 -7.42
C THR A 16 -4.09 1.55 -5.93
N LEU A 17 -3.59 2.74 -5.62
CA LEU A 17 -3.46 3.19 -4.23
C LEU A 17 -4.81 3.34 -3.53
N HIS A 18 -5.83 3.82 -4.24
CA HIS A 18 -7.18 3.91 -3.69
C HIS A 18 -7.76 2.54 -3.35
N LYS A 19 -7.59 1.55 -4.25
CA LYS A 19 -7.99 0.16 -3.97
C LYS A 19 -7.23 -0.42 -2.78
N LEU A 20 -5.92 -0.18 -2.70
CA LEU A 20 -5.09 -0.68 -1.60
C LEU A 20 -5.51 -0.06 -0.27
N TYR A 21 -5.70 1.27 -0.23
CA TYR A 21 -6.14 2.00 0.95
C TYR A 21 -7.53 1.54 1.46
N ASN A 22 -8.43 1.21 0.54
CA ASN A 22 -9.77 0.72 0.88
C ASN A 22 -9.85 -0.81 1.07
N GLY A 23 -8.71 -1.52 1.09
CA GLY A 23 -8.70 -2.99 1.24
C GLY A 23 -9.37 -3.75 0.08
N GLN A 24 -9.55 -3.10 -1.08
CA GLN A 24 -10.14 -3.69 -2.28
C GLN A 24 -9.10 -4.36 -3.18
N SER A 25 -7.81 -4.30 -2.82
CA SER A 25 -6.76 -4.98 -3.57
C SER A 25 -6.66 -6.43 -3.13
N THR A 26 -6.72 -7.35 -4.08
CA THR A 26 -6.53 -8.80 -3.83
C THR A 26 -5.08 -9.25 -4.02
N ARG A 27 -4.23 -8.37 -4.58
CA ARG A 27 -2.82 -8.64 -4.84
C ARG A 27 -2.01 -7.38 -4.59
N ILE A 28 -0.77 -7.56 -4.16
CA ILE A 28 0.25 -6.53 -4.01
C ILE A 28 1.58 -7.18 -4.40
N ASP A 29 2.39 -6.49 -5.20
CA ASP A 29 3.74 -6.92 -5.53
C ASP A 29 4.76 -6.39 -4.51
N PHE A 30 5.95 -7.01 -4.48
CA PHE A 30 6.99 -6.64 -3.53
C PHE A 30 7.53 -5.23 -3.76
N GLU A 31 7.60 -4.76 -5.00
CA GLU A 31 8.05 -3.39 -5.33
C GLU A 31 7.11 -2.33 -4.73
N THR A 32 5.79 -2.55 -4.82
CA THR A 32 4.78 -1.70 -4.20
C THR A 32 4.94 -1.69 -2.68
N LEU A 33 5.12 -2.87 -2.09
CA LEU A 33 5.28 -3.02 -0.65
C LEU A 33 6.53 -2.26 -0.16
N GLU A 34 7.67 -2.46 -0.81
CA GLU A 34 8.94 -1.77 -0.52
C GLU A 34 8.77 -0.25 -0.60
N LYS A 35 8.21 0.26 -1.70
CA LYS A 35 7.98 1.70 -1.89
C LYS A 35 7.11 2.29 -0.79
N LEU A 36 6.09 1.57 -0.34
CA LEU A 36 5.21 2.02 0.73
C LEU A 36 5.91 2.00 2.09
N CYS A 37 6.66 0.93 2.39
CA CYS A 37 7.46 0.85 3.62
C CYS A 37 8.48 1.99 3.70
N VAL A 38 9.22 2.24 2.63
CA VAL A 38 10.23 3.31 2.56
C VAL A 38 9.58 4.70 2.66
N LEU A 39 8.47 4.92 1.94
CA LEU A 39 7.80 6.22 1.95
C LEU A 39 7.16 6.56 3.31
N LEU A 40 6.55 5.57 3.94
CA LEU A 40 5.83 5.74 5.20
C LEU A 40 6.74 5.54 6.42
N ASN A 41 7.95 5.03 6.22
CA ASN A 41 8.91 4.67 7.26
C ASN A 41 8.29 3.68 8.28
N VAL A 42 7.73 2.60 7.76
CA VAL A 42 7.05 1.53 8.52
C VAL A 42 7.51 0.15 8.04
N ASP A 43 7.24 -0.88 8.84
CA ASP A 43 7.54 -2.26 8.47
C ASP A 43 6.39 -2.90 7.69
N VAL A 44 6.69 -4.01 7.00
CA VAL A 44 5.70 -4.78 6.24
C VAL A 44 4.52 -5.24 7.12
N GLY A 45 4.78 -5.56 8.39
CA GLY A 45 3.75 -5.99 9.35
C GLY A 45 2.76 -4.90 9.73
N ASP A 46 3.12 -3.62 9.53
CA ASP A 46 2.21 -2.49 9.74
C ASP A 46 1.26 -2.31 8.54
N LEU A 47 1.68 -2.75 7.35
CA LEU A 47 0.88 -2.68 6.12
C LEU A 47 -0.02 -3.90 5.93
N LEU A 48 0.48 -5.10 6.24
CA LEU A 48 -0.19 -6.37 6.02
C LEU A 48 -0.44 -7.08 7.35
N LYS A 49 -1.72 -7.23 7.69
CA LYS A 49 -2.15 -7.99 8.86
C LYS A 49 -2.87 -9.26 8.43
N PHE A 50 -2.36 -10.41 8.84
CA PHE A 50 -3.09 -11.65 8.71
C PHE A 50 -4.28 -11.65 9.67
N LYS A 51 -5.48 -11.83 9.14
CA LYS A 51 -6.70 -12.10 9.91
C LYS A 51 -7.23 -13.45 9.41
N PRO A 52 -7.33 -14.48 10.26
CA PRO A 52 -7.99 -15.72 9.86
C PRO A 52 -9.45 -15.45 9.51
N ASP A 53 -9.97 -16.15 8.50
CA ASP A 53 -11.41 -16.19 8.26
C ASP A 53 -12.09 -16.83 9.49
N GLU A 54 -13.15 -16.18 10.00
CA GLU A 54 -14.00 -16.73 11.07
C GLU A 54 -14.81 -17.93 10.59
#